data_AF-A3ZRC1-F1
#
_entry.id   AF-A3ZRC1-F1
#
_cell.length_a   1.000
_cell.length_b   1.000
_cell.length_c   1.000
_cell.angle_alpha   90.00
_cell.angle_beta   90.00
_cell.angle_gamma   90.00
#
_symmetry.space_group_name_H-M   'P 1'
#
loop_
_entity.id
_entity.type
_entity.pdbx_description
1 polymer ?
#
loop_
_entity_poly.entity_id
_entity_poly.type
_entity_poly.pdbx_seq_one_letter_code
_entity_poly.pdbx_strand_id
1 'polypeptide(L)'
;MTQRSIILTTIVAVLVLIATVDHYQYEAHGKRRSAIVSEFGGRTGSLMGWPWGKEVMISLPRPLSNEELRRLAILNAAGRDYVSVWFQCELNDEQLKAVKQVLSRCGVHASPQEVDR
;
A
#
# COMPACT_ATOMS: atom_id res chain seq x y z
N MET A 1 -16.69 22.29 -37.96
CA MET A 1 -15.78 21.34 -37.29
C MET A 1 -15.33 20.31 -38.31
N THR A 2 -14.03 20.21 -38.57
CA THR A 2 -13.47 19.20 -39.49
C THR A 2 -13.49 17.82 -38.85
N GLN A 3 -13.65 16.75 -39.64
CA GLN A 3 -13.65 15.35 -39.20
C GLN A 3 -12.44 15.01 -38.28
N ARG A 4 -11.29 15.65 -38.54
CA ARG A 4 -10.08 15.56 -37.70
C ARG A 4 -10.30 16.10 -36.27
N SER A 5 -11.02 17.21 -36.12
CA SER A 5 -11.34 17.79 -34.80
C SER A 5 -12.25 16.86 -34.00
N ILE A 6 -13.23 16.23 -34.65
CA ILE A 6 -14.14 15.29 -33.97
C ILE A 6 -13.37 14.07 -33.46
N ILE A 7 -12.51 13.48 -34.30
CA ILE A 7 -11.69 12.31 -33.90
C ILE A 7 -10.77 12.67 -32.72
N LEU A 8 -10.09 13.82 -32.77
CA LEU A 8 -9.24 14.27 -31.68
C LEU A 8 -10.02 14.47 -30.37
N THR A 9 -11.19 15.12 -30.43
CA THR A 9 -12.04 15.30 -29.26
C THR A 9 -12.51 13.98 -28.68
N THR A 10 -12.91 13.02 -29.51
CA THR A 10 -13.30 11.67 -29.06
C THR A 10 -12.15 10.94 -28.39
N ILE A 11 -10.94 10.98 -28.96
CA ILE A 11 -9.76 10.34 -28.36
C ILE A 11 -9.47 10.94 -26.98
N VAL A 12 -9.44 12.28 -26.88
CA VAL A 12 -9.21 12.97 -25.61
C VAL A 12 -10.28 12.61 -24.59
N ALA A 13 -11.56 12.58 -24.97
CA ALA A 13 -12.66 12.20 -24.07
C ALA A 13 -12.50 10.77 -23.53
N VAL A 14 -12.10 9.81 -24.38
CA VAL A 14 -11.85 8.43 -23.97
C VAL A 14 -10.66 8.33 -23.02
N LEU A 15 -9.57 9.05 -23.29
CA LEU A 15 -8.40 9.08 -22.41
C LEU A 15 -8.72 9.66 -21.03
N VAL A 16 -9.51 10.74 -20.98
CA VAL A 16 -9.98 11.32 -19.70
C VAL A 16 -10.83 10.34 -18.93
N LEU A 17 -11.72 9.60 -19.59
CA LEU A 17 -12.55 8.59 -18.94
C LEU A 17 -11.70 7.47 -18.33
N ILE A 18 -10.73 6.95 -19.09
CA ILE A 18 -9.81 5.91 -18.62
C ILE A 18 -9.01 6.41 -17.40
N ALA A 19 -8.42 7.60 -17.48
CA ALA A 19 -7.67 8.20 -16.38
C ALA A 19 -8.52 8.39 -15.12
N THR A 20 -9.79 8.78 -15.30
CA THR A 20 -10.74 8.96 -14.19
C THR A 20 -11.02 7.64 -13.49
N VAL A 21 -11.35 6.58 -14.25
CA VAL A 21 -11.60 5.23 -13.70
C VAL A 21 -10.36 4.71 -12.97
N ASP A 22 -9.19 4.85 -13.57
CA ASP A 22 -7.91 4.44 -12.99
C ASP A 22 -7.60 5.19 -11.68
N HIS A 23 -7.86 6.50 -11.64
CA HIS A 23 -7.73 7.31 -10.43
C HIS A 23 -8.68 6.85 -9.31
N TYR A 24 -9.95 6.58 -9.61
CA TYR A 24 -10.91 6.09 -8.63
C TYR A 24 -10.51 4.72 -8.05
N GLN A 25 -10.06 3.79 -8.90
CA GLN A 25 -9.56 2.49 -8.43
C GLN A 25 -8.35 2.68 -7.52
N TYR A 26 -7.38 3.51 -7.93
CA TYR A 26 -6.19 3.82 -7.13
C TYR A 26 -6.55 4.35 -5.73
N GLU A 27 -7.46 5.32 -5.64
CA GLU A 27 -7.93 5.88 -4.38
C GLU A 27 -8.69 4.87 -3.51
N ALA A 28 -9.56 4.05 -4.12
CA ALA A 28 -10.30 3.02 -3.40
C ALA A 28 -9.36 1.98 -2.75
N HIS A 29 -8.32 1.55 -3.48
CA HIS A 29 -7.28 0.68 -2.95
C HIS A 29 -6.47 1.35 -1.84
N GLY A 30 -6.18 2.65 -1.95
CA GLY A 30 -5.55 3.43 -0.89
C GLY A 30 -6.36 3.45 0.41
N LYS A 31 -7.67 3.78 0.31
CA LYS A 31 -8.58 3.85 1.46
C LYS A 31 -8.74 2.49 2.15
N ARG A 32 -8.88 1.40 1.38
CA ARG A 32 -9.01 0.05 1.96
C ARG A 32 -7.77 -0.37 2.75
N ARG A 33 -6.57 -0.07 2.25
CA ARG A 33 -5.31 -0.34 2.96
C ARG A 33 -5.21 0.48 4.25
N SER A 34 -5.49 1.78 4.18
CA SER A 34 -5.46 2.67 5.34
C SER A 34 -6.47 2.24 6.43
N ALA A 35 -7.68 1.82 6.04
CA ALA A 35 -8.68 1.31 6.97
C ALA A 35 -8.21 0.06 7.73
N ILE A 36 -7.64 -0.92 7.03
CA ILE A 36 -7.12 -2.16 7.66
C ILE A 36 -5.93 -1.86 8.57
N VAL A 37 -5.01 -0.99 8.15
CA VAL A 37 -3.88 -0.57 8.99
C VAL A 37 -4.36 0.14 10.25
N SER A 38 -5.35 1.03 10.13
CA SER A 38 -5.95 1.76 11.24
C SER A 38 -6.65 0.83 12.23
N GLU A 39 -7.33 -0.22 11.75
CA GLU A 39 -7.96 -1.26 12.59
C GLU A 39 -6.94 -1.97 13.49
N PHE A 40 -5.70 -2.11 13.04
CA PHE A 40 -4.61 -2.69 13.82
C PHE A 40 -3.84 -1.66 14.66
N GLY A 41 -4.35 -0.43 14.77
CA GLY A 41 -3.71 0.67 15.51
C GLY A 41 -2.49 1.25 14.79
N GLY A 42 -2.31 0.93 13.52
CA GLY A 42 -1.20 1.41 12.72
C GLY A 42 -1.44 2.80 12.14
N ARG A 43 -0.37 3.41 11.66
CA ARG A 43 -0.42 4.70 10.94
C ARG A 43 0.12 4.52 9.53
N THR A 44 -0.45 5.27 8.60
CA THR A 44 -0.01 5.29 7.20
C THR A 44 0.53 6.67 6.85
N GLY A 45 1.79 6.75 6.44
CA GLY A 45 2.35 7.89 5.72
C GLY A 45 2.49 7.56 4.24
N SER A 46 2.46 8.58 3.37
CA SER A 46 2.77 8.36 1.97
C SER A 46 3.48 9.54 1.32
N LEU A 47 4.39 9.23 0.39
CA LEU A 47 5.07 10.20 -0.45
C LEU A 47 4.80 9.89 -1.93
N MET A 48 4.49 10.93 -2.71
CA MET A 48 4.02 10.84 -4.11
C MET A 48 2.63 10.15 -4.23
N GLY A 49 2.06 10.13 -5.43
CA GLY A 49 0.68 9.68 -5.67
C GLY A 49 0.42 9.33 -7.12
N TRP A 50 -0.87 9.16 -7.46
CA TRP A 50 -1.28 8.96 -8.85
C TRP A 50 -0.73 10.08 -9.76
N PRO A 51 -0.24 9.77 -10.97
CA PRO A 51 -0.25 8.48 -11.66
C PRO A 51 0.98 7.58 -11.41
N TRP A 52 2.02 8.07 -10.74
CA TRP A 52 3.30 7.35 -10.65
C TRP A 52 3.35 6.29 -9.53
N GLY A 53 2.34 6.27 -8.67
CA GLY A 53 2.33 5.45 -7.47
C GLY A 53 2.93 6.21 -6.29
N LYS A 54 2.90 5.58 -5.11
CA LYS A 54 3.38 6.17 -3.87
C LYS A 54 4.26 5.23 -3.08
N GLU A 55 5.20 5.80 -2.35
CA GLU A 55 5.83 5.11 -1.23
C GLU A 55 4.89 5.20 -0.04
N VAL A 56 4.43 4.06 0.49
CA VAL A 56 3.56 3.97 1.66
C VAL A 56 4.38 3.42 2.82
N MET A 57 4.52 4.24 3.85
CA MET A 57 5.12 3.82 5.11
C MET A 57 4.01 3.47 6.10
N ILE A 58 4.01 2.24 6.59
CA ILE A 58 3.05 1.73 7.55
C ILE A 58 3.79 1.47 8.85
N SER A 59 3.36 2.09 9.95
CA SER A 59 3.90 1.78 11.28
C SER A 59 2.87 1.00 12.09
N LEU A 60 3.24 -0.15 12.66
CA LEU A 60 2.40 -0.96 13.53
C LEU A 60 2.98 -0.98 14.96
N PRO A 61 2.17 -0.68 15.99
CA PRO A 61 2.67 -0.53 17.36
C PRO A 61 2.88 -1.86 18.10
N ARG A 62 2.39 -2.98 17.55
CA ARG A 62 2.40 -4.29 18.21
C ARG A 62 2.59 -5.43 17.21
N PRO A 63 2.97 -6.63 17.69
CA PRO A 63 2.92 -7.83 16.87
C PRO A 63 1.48 -8.12 16.43
N LEU A 64 1.35 -8.69 15.24
CA LEU A 64 0.07 -9.14 14.69
C LEU A 64 -0.05 -10.65 14.83
N SER A 65 -1.26 -11.12 15.13
CA SER A 65 -1.60 -12.54 15.05
C SER A 65 -1.59 -13.02 13.60
N ASN A 66 -1.54 -14.33 13.40
CA ASN A 66 -1.55 -14.93 12.06
C ASN A 66 -2.78 -14.52 11.23
N GLU A 67 -3.94 -14.37 11.87
CA GLU A 67 -5.16 -13.94 11.19
C GLU A 67 -5.09 -12.46 10.78
N GLU A 68 -4.58 -11.60 11.67
CA GLU A 68 -4.35 -10.19 11.36
C GLU A 68 -3.32 -10.01 10.24
N LEU A 69 -2.24 -10.81 10.24
CA LEU A 69 -1.25 -10.84 9.15
C LEU A 69 -1.89 -11.27 7.83
N ARG A 70 -2.76 -12.28 7.84
CA ARG A 70 -3.47 -12.72 6.64
C ARG A 70 -4.37 -11.62 6.07
N ARG A 71 -5.05 -10.86 6.92
CA ARG A 71 -5.82 -9.68 6.51
C ARG A 71 -4.92 -8.57 5.98
N LEU A 72 -3.73 -8.40 6.55
CA LEU A 72 -2.73 -7.44 6.11
C LEU A 72 -2.08 -7.82 4.76
N ALA A 73 -2.19 -9.07 4.32
CA ALA A 73 -1.68 -9.53 3.02
C ALA A 73 -2.26 -8.76 1.81
N ILE A 74 -3.38 -8.04 1.99
CA ILE A 74 -3.90 -7.11 0.98
C ILE A 74 -2.89 -6.04 0.57
N LEU A 75 -1.92 -5.73 1.43
CA LEU A 75 -0.82 -4.82 1.11
C LEU A 75 0.05 -5.31 -0.05
N ASN A 76 0.10 -6.62 -0.31
CA ASN A 76 0.82 -7.16 -1.48
C ASN A 76 0.18 -6.78 -2.81
N ALA A 77 -1.10 -6.39 -2.81
CA ALA A 77 -1.82 -5.92 -3.99
C ALA A 77 -1.58 -4.43 -4.27
N ALA A 78 -0.47 -3.87 -3.80
CA ALA A 78 -0.10 -2.46 -3.90
C ALA A 78 0.09 -1.93 -5.34
N GLY A 79 0.10 -2.79 -6.35
CA GLY A 79 0.19 -2.39 -7.76
C GLY A 79 1.51 -1.67 -8.04
N ARG A 80 1.42 -0.36 -8.27
CA ARG A 80 2.53 0.58 -8.55
C ARG A 80 3.10 1.25 -7.29
N ASP A 81 2.50 1.01 -6.13
CA ASP A 81 2.99 1.54 -4.87
C ASP A 81 4.07 0.64 -4.29
N TYR A 82 5.06 1.27 -3.66
CA TYR A 82 6.01 0.58 -2.79
C TYR A 82 5.51 0.68 -1.35
N VAL A 83 5.41 -0.46 -0.64
CA VAL A 83 4.88 -0.49 0.72
C VAL A 83 5.97 -0.98 1.68
N SER A 84 6.29 -0.15 2.67
CA SER A 84 7.21 -0.45 3.75
C SER A 84 6.46 -0.55 5.07
N VAL A 85 6.51 -1.69 5.73
CA VAL A 85 5.87 -1.98 7.02
C VAL A 85 6.93 -1.99 8.12
N TRP A 86 6.72 -1.14 9.12
CA TRP A 86 7.60 -0.89 10.25
C TRP A 86 6.90 -1.30 11.54
N PHE A 87 7.41 -2.33 12.21
CA PHE A 87 6.93 -2.73 13.52
C PHE A 87 7.68 -1.92 14.58
N GLN A 88 6.94 -1.09 15.34
CA GLN A 88 7.45 -0.32 16.49
C GLN A 88 7.49 -1.17 17.76
N CYS A 89 7.67 -2.47 17.59
CA CYS A 89 7.77 -3.46 18.64
C CYS A 89 8.84 -4.47 18.22
N GLU A 90 9.33 -5.24 19.18
CA GLU A 90 10.20 -6.35 18.89
C GLU A 90 9.41 -7.50 18.25
N LEU A 91 9.98 -8.10 17.21
CA LEU A 91 9.53 -9.35 16.63
C LEU A 91 10.62 -10.38 16.83
N ASN A 92 10.26 -11.57 17.29
CA ASN A 92 11.21 -12.68 17.26
C ASN A 92 11.47 -13.15 15.82
N ASP A 93 12.51 -13.97 15.62
CA ASP A 93 12.90 -14.42 14.27
C ASP A 93 11.80 -15.18 13.54
N GLU A 94 11.01 -15.99 14.26
CA GLU A 94 9.89 -16.74 13.68
C GLU A 94 8.76 -15.83 13.22
N GLN A 95 8.40 -14.83 14.04
CA GLN A 95 7.42 -13.81 13.71
C GLN A 95 7.88 -12.99 12.52
N LEU A 96 9.12 -12.50 12.53
CA LEU A 96 9.67 -11.73 11.42
C LEU A 96 9.68 -12.54 10.12
N LYS A 97 10.02 -13.83 10.19
CA LYS A 97 9.98 -14.75 9.06
C LYS A 97 8.54 -14.93 8.54
N ALA A 98 7.58 -15.14 9.44
CA ALA A 98 6.17 -15.28 9.08
C ALA A 98 5.63 -13.99 8.43
N VAL A 99 5.94 -12.81 8.99
CA VAL A 99 5.55 -11.52 8.41
C VAL A 99 6.15 -11.36 7.02
N LYS A 100 7.44 -11.63 6.83
CA LYS A 100 8.11 -11.54 5.52
C LYS A 100 7.52 -12.51 4.50
N GLN A 101 7.08 -13.70 4.93
CA GLN A 101 6.42 -14.66 4.06
C GLN A 101 5.03 -14.18 3.62
N VAL A 102 4.25 -13.63 4.55
CA VAL A 102 2.90 -13.12 4.25
C VAL A 102 2.95 -11.82 3.45
N LEU A 103 3.88 -10.92 3.77
CA LEU A 103 4.08 -9.62 3.12
C LEU A 103 5.25 -9.67 2.12
N SER A 104 5.26 -10.68 1.26
CA SER A 104 6.39 -10.97 0.36
C SER A 104 6.68 -9.87 -0.68
N ARG A 105 5.73 -8.96 -0.92
CA ARG A 105 5.89 -7.82 -1.85
C ARG A 105 6.10 -6.49 -1.13
N CYS A 106 6.26 -6.49 0.19
CA CYS A 106 6.47 -5.30 0.99
C CYS A 106 7.88 -5.30 1.62
N GLY A 107 8.45 -4.11 1.82
CA GLY A 107 9.58 -3.95 2.72
C GLY A 107 9.11 -4.18 4.15
N VAL A 108 9.76 -5.06 4.92
CA VAL A 108 9.39 -5.35 6.31
C VAL A 108 10.59 -5.03 7.21
N HIS A 109 10.35 -4.15 8.18
CA HIS A 109 11.32 -3.67 9.15
C HIS A 109 10.75 -3.81 10.57
N ALA A 110 11.57 -4.22 11.53
CA ALA A 110 11.23 -4.24 12.94
C ALA A 110 12.20 -3.34 13.70
N SER A 111 11.76 -2.77 14.83
CA SER A 111 12.67 -2.05 15.73
C SER A 111 13.82 -2.98 16.17
N PRO A 112 15.05 -2.48 16.30
CA PRO A 112 16.15 -3.28 16.82
C PRO A 112 15.77 -3.85 18.19
N GLN A 113 16.07 -5.13 18.43
CA GLN A 113 16.13 -5.64 19.79
C GLN A 113 17.22 -4.83 20.51
N GLU A 114 16.87 -4.19 21.62
CA GLU A 114 17.87 -3.58 22.48
C GLU A 114 18.63 -4.74 23.12
N VAL A 115 19.77 -5.10 22.52
CA VAL A 115 20.66 -6.13 23.04
C VAL A 115 21.23 -5.58 24.34
N ASP A 116 20.59 -5.92 25.46
CA ASP A 116 21.13 -5.75 26.81
C ASP A 116 22.58 -6.26 26.81
N ARG A 117 23.51 -5.34 27.06
CA ARG A 117 24.95 -5.62 27.23
C ARG A 117 25.28 -5.73 28.70
#